data_AF-A0A538B628-F1
#
_entry.id   AF-A0A538B628-F1
#
_cell.length_a   1.000
_cell.length_b   1.000
_cell.length_c   1.000
_cell.angle_alpha   90.00
_cell.angle_beta   90.00
_cell.angle_gamma   90.00
#
_symmetry.space_group_name_H-M   'P 1'
#
loop_
_entity.id
_entity.type
_entity.pdbx_description
1 polymer ?
#
loop_
_entity_poly.entity_id
_entity_poly.type
_entity_poly.pdbx_seq_one_letter_code
_entity_poly.pdbx_strand_id
1 'polypeptide(L)' 'MTPDQMFCFRPIPGYADYQSPIQGLYLCGSGTHPGGGVMGVPGKNCARVVVRDARRSRLLRRD' A
#
# COMPACT_ATOMS: atom_id res chain seq x y z
N MET A 1 19.89 -6.99 2.59
CA MET A 1 18.81 -6.17 3.16
C MET A 1 19.47 -5.27 4.19
N THR A 2 19.59 -3.97 3.92
CA THR A 2 20.22 -3.04 4.87
C THR A 2 19.24 -2.66 5.99
N PRO A 3 19.69 -2.42 7.24
CA PRO A 3 18.81 -2.15 8.37
C PRO A 3 17.92 -0.91 8.20
N ASP A 4 18.41 0.10 7.49
CA ASP A 4 17.69 1.34 7.16
C ASP A 4 16.46 1.13 6.27
N GLN A 5 16.41 0.01 5.53
CA GLN A 5 15.23 -0.36 4.74
C GLN A 5 14.25 -1.25 5.51
N MET A 6 14.52 -1.59 6.77
CA MET A 6 13.52 -2.26 7.60
C MET A 6 12.52 -1.21 8.08
N PHE A 7 11.22 -1.53 8.04
CA PHE A 7 10.12 -0.65 8.48
C PHE A 7 9.71 0.45 7.47
N CYS A 8 9.60 1.70 7.93
CA CYS A 8 8.82 2.78 7.32
C CYS A 8 9.40 3.34 6.02
N PHE A 9 10.63 2.96 5.67
CA PHE A 9 11.38 3.50 4.53
C PHE A 9 11.18 2.70 3.24
N ARG A 10 10.29 1.69 3.21
CA ARG A 10 9.89 1.02 1.96
C ARG A 10 8.54 1.52 1.44
N PRO A 11 8.39 1.71 0.12
CA PRO A 11 9.43 1.72 -0.93
C PRO A 11 10.22 3.05 -0.98
N ILE A 12 9.55 4.17 -0.67
CA ILE A 12 10.06 5.54 -0.54
C ILE A 12 9.14 6.28 0.44
N PRO A 13 9.64 7.28 1.19
CA PRO A 13 8.79 8.11 2.05
C PRO A 13 7.58 8.66 1.28
N GLY A 14 6.39 8.57 1.88
CA GLY A 14 5.12 9.00 1.26
C GLY A 14 4.34 7.90 0.52
N TYR A 15 4.95 6.73 0.28
CA TYR A 15 4.31 5.59 -0.40
C TYR A 15 4.30 4.29 0.44
N ALA A 16 4.48 4.43 1.75
CA ALA A 16 4.52 3.29 2.69
C ALA A 16 3.14 2.66 2.95
N ASP A 17 2.03 3.31 2.54
CA ASP A 17 0.64 2.90 2.81
C ASP A 17 0.04 2.02 1.70
N TYR A 18 0.79 1.04 1.20
CA TYR A 18 0.36 0.12 0.11
C TYR A 18 0.12 0.79 -1.25
N GLN A 19 0.38 2.09 -1.40
CA GLN A 19 0.27 2.82 -2.67
C GLN A 19 1.63 2.91 -3.35
N SER A 20 1.63 3.01 -4.68
CA SER A 20 2.85 3.27 -5.45
C SER A 20 2.78 4.66 -6.12
N PRO A 21 3.91 5.21 -6.60
CA PRO A 21 3.91 6.44 -7.39
C PRO A 21 3.17 6.31 -8.72
N ILE A 22 2.84 5.09 -9.17
CA ILE A 22 2.04 4.84 -10.36
C ILE A 22 0.57 4.72 -9.95
N GLN A 23 -0.29 5.55 -10.57
CA GLN A 23 -1.72 5.54 -10.29
C GLN A 23 -2.34 4.17 -10.60
N GLY A 24 -3.12 3.64 -9.66
CA GLY A 24 -3.76 2.33 -9.80
C GLY A 24 -2.85 1.13 -9.53
N LEU A 25 -1.56 1.35 -9.26
CA LEU A 25 -0.63 0.30 -8.84
C LEU A 25 -0.43 0.33 -7.32
N TYR A 26 -0.56 -0.84 -6.70
CA TYR A 26 -0.54 -1.02 -5.26
C TYR A 26 0.50 -2.07 -4.86
N LEU A 27 1.06 -1.90 -3.67
CA LEU A 27 2.04 -2.81 -3.09
C LEU A 27 1.36 -3.70 -2.06
N CYS A 28 1.50 -5.00 -2.22
CA CYS A 28 1.00 -6.02 -1.30
C CYS A 28 2.06 -7.10 -1.13
N GLY A 29 2.26 -7.59 0.10
CA GLY A 29 3.06 -8.78 0.37
C GLY A 29 3.90 -8.69 1.63
N SER A 30 4.78 -9.67 1.81
CA SER A 30 5.66 -9.80 2.98
C SER A 30 6.65 -8.65 3.15
N GLY A 31 6.93 -7.91 2.07
CA GLY A 31 7.78 -6.71 2.09
C GLY A 31 7.05 -5.42 2.47
N THR A 32 5.73 -5.46 2.67
CA THR A 32 4.91 -4.30 3.09
C THR A 32 4.54 -4.42 4.58
N HIS A 33 4.26 -3.30 5.25
CA HIS A 33 3.81 -3.30 6.64
C HIS A 33 2.61 -4.25 6.83
N PRO A 34 2.43 -4.95 7.96
CA PRO A 34 3.33 -5.12 9.12
C PRO A 34 4.48 -6.13 8.92
N GLY A 35 4.68 -6.64 7.69
CA GLY A 35 5.73 -7.61 7.34
C GLY A 35 5.19 -9.02 7.11
N GLY A 36 6.04 -9.89 6.56
CA GLY A 36 5.71 -11.27 6.19
C GLY A 36 5.39 -12.22 7.36
N GLY A 37 5.68 -11.83 8.59
CA GLY A 37 5.35 -12.62 9.79
C GLY A 37 3.89 -12.56 10.20
N VAL A 38 3.10 -11.63 9.63
CA VAL A 38 1.66 -11.50 9.92
C VAL A 38 0.87 -11.92 8.69
N MET A 39 0.47 -13.20 8.66
CA MET A 39 -0.16 -13.81 7.50
C MET A 39 -1.49 -13.10 7.15
N GLY A 40 -1.64 -12.70 5.88
CA GLY A 40 -2.86 -12.11 5.34
C GLY A 40 -3.14 -10.64 5.68
N VAL A 41 -2.51 -10.05 6.69
CA VAL A 41 -2.72 -8.64 7.06
C VAL A 41 -2.26 -7.65 5.97
N PRO A 42 -1.08 -7.83 5.33
CA PRO A 42 -0.67 -6.98 4.21
C PRO A 42 -1.70 -6.96 3.07
N GLY A 43 -2.26 -8.11 2.73
CA GLY A 43 -3.31 -8.24 1.71
C GLY A 43 -4.60 -7.53 2.09
N LYS A 44 -5.07 -7.73 3.33
CA LYS A 44 -6.26 -7.07 3.86
C LYS A 44 -6.13 -5.54 3.83
N ASN A 45 -4.98 -5.02 4.22
CA ASN A 45 -4.76 -3.58 4.26
C ASN A 45 -4.64 -2.98 2.86
N CYS A 46 -3.90 -3.62 1.96
CA CYS A 46 -3.84 -3.22 0.55
C CYS A 46 -5.25 -3.17 -0.07
N ALA A 47 -6.08 -4.20 0.15
CA ALA A 47 -7.44 -4.22 -0.37
C ALA A 47 -8.30 -3.04 0.12
N ARG A 48 -8.15 -2.64 1.39
CA ARG A 48 -8.85 -1.46 1.93
C ARG A 48 -8.43 -0.16 1.22
N VAL A 49 -7.15 -0.02 0.91
CA VAL A 49 -6.62 1.14 0.19
C VAL A 49 -7.15 1.19 -1.24
N VAL A 50 -7.13 0.07 -1.96
CA VAL A 50 -7.69 -0.05 -3.32
C VAL A 50 -9.16 0.34 -3.35
N VAL A 51 -9.96 -0.20 -2.42
CA VAL A 51 -11.41 0.11 -2.36
C VAL A 51 -11.65 1.59 -2.06
N ARG A 52 -10.84 2.21 -1.19
CA ARG A 52 -10.94 3.65 -0.89
C ARG A 52 -10.67 4.49 -2.13
N ASP A 53 -9.63 4.17 -2.87
CA ASP A 53 -9.24 4.91 -4.07
C ASP A 53 -10.24 4.75 -5.22
N ALA A 54 -10.78 3.53 -5.40
CA ALA A 54 -11.85 3.27 -6.37
C ALA A 54 -13.11 4.09 -6.05
N ARG A 55 -13.47 4.24 -4.76
CA ARG A 55 -14.59 5.11 -4.35
C ARG A 55 -14.31 6.58 -4.63
N ARG A 56 -13.10 7.07 -4.34
CA ARG A 56 -12.69 8.45 -4.63
C ARG A 56 -12.72 8.75 -6.12
N SER A 57 -12.16 7.85 -6.93
CA SER A 57 -12.17 7.96 -8.39
C SER A 57 -13.59 7.95 -8.99
N ARG A 58 -14.52 7.21 -8.40
CA ARG A 58 -15.93 7.25 -8.80
C ARG A 58 -16.63 8.55 -8.46
N LEU A 59 -16.31 9.17 -7.32
CA LEU A 59 -16.86 10.47 -6.93
C LEU A 59 -16.39 11.56 -7.90
N LEU A 60 -15.09 11.61 -8.19
CA LEU A 60 -14.49 12.60 -9.10
C LEU A 60 -14.97 12.51 -10.56
N ARG A 61 -15.61 11.40 -10.95
CA ARG A 61 -16.14 11.19 -12.32
C ARG A 61 -17.62 11.55 -12.45
N ARG A 62 -18.29 11.95 -11.36
CA ARG A 62 -19.73 12.29 -11.36
C ARG A 62 -20.01 13.79 -11.37
N ASP A 63 -18.95 14.60 -11.43
CA ASP A 63 -18.98 16.05 -11.66
C ASP A 63 -18.67 16.35 -13.14
#